data_AF-A0A1H9JJW4-F1
#
_entry.id   AF-A0A1H9JJW4-F1
#
_cell.length_a   1.000
_cell.length_b   1.000
_cell.length_c   1.000
_cell.angle_alpha   90.00
_cell.angle_beta   90.00
_cell.angle_gamma   90.00
#
_symmetry.space_group_name_H-M   'P 1'
#
loop_
_entity.id
_entity.type
_entity.pdbx_description
1 polymer ?
#
loop_
_entity_poly.entity_id
_entity_poly.type
_entity_poly.pdbx_seq_one_letter_code
_entity_poly.pdbx_strand_id
1 'polypeptide(L)'
;MTRPETLTDIQRAARFFYLQHHAFGGKVSGQRFGTATTGPAINLLRIEENLSGAWQRLTGTYVENLPWLECAKRYDRPHTFFYMDPPYWQTEGYGVNFPFEQYERMAEL
;
A
#
# COMPACT_ATOMS: atom_id res chain seq x y z
N MET A 1 4.70 20.82 -12.65
CA MET A 1 3.99 19.76 -11.89
C MET A 1 3.52 20.39 -10.58
N THR A 2 2.24 20.26 -10.21
CA THR A 2 1.73 20.84 -8.94
C THR A 2 2.44 20.18 -7.75
N ARG A 3 3.00 21.02 -6.88
CA ARG A 3 3.68 20.62 -5.64
C ARG A 3 2.69 19.85 -4.74
N PRO A 4 2.93 18.58 -4.38
CA PRO A 4 1.98 17.77 -3.60
C PRO A 4 1.52 18.42 -2.30
N GLU A 5 2.39 19.19 -1.66
CA GLU A 5 2.14 19.93 -0.41
C GLU A 5 1.05 21.00 -0.52
N THR A 6 0.67 21.42 -1.73
CA THR A 6 -0.44 22.37 -1.93
C THR A 6 -1.79 21.67 -2.12
N LEU A 7 -1.83 20.34 -2.10
CA LEU A 7 -3.04 19.54 -2.30
C LEU A 7 -3.61 19.07 -0.96
N THR A 8 -4.94 18.99 -0.87
CA THR A 8 -5.61 18.33 0.24
C THR A 8 -5.34 16.82 0.22
N ASP A 9 -5.58 16.14 1.34
CA ASP A 9 -5.35 14.69 1.47
C ASP A 9 -6.16 13.91 0.43
N ILE A 10 -7.42 14.29 0.19
CA ILE A 10 -8.27 13.66 -0.82
C ILE A 10 -7.75 13.90 -2.25
N GLN A 11 -7.20 15.09 -2.54
CA GLN A 11 -6.57 15.36 -3.83
C GLN A 11 -5.29 14.56 -4.03
N ARG A 12 -4.48 14.38 -2.97
CA ARG A 12 -3.29 13.51 -3.01
C ARG A 12 -3.68 12.05 -3.19
N ALA A 13 -4.73 11.57 -2.52
CA ALA A 13 -5.24 10.20 -2.68
C ALA A 13 -5.77 9.95 -4.10
N ALA A 14 -6.56 10.88 -4.66
CA ALA A 14 -7.05 10.78 -6.03
C ALA A 14 -5.89 10.78 -7.05
N ARG A 15 -4.88 11.64 -6.85
CA ARG A 15 -3.67 11.67 -7.68
C ARG A 15 -2.87 10.36 -7.58
N PHE A 16 -2.70 9.83 -6.37
CA PHE A 16 -2.02 8.55 -6.14
C PHE A 16 -2.74 7.42 -6.88
N PHE A 17 -4.06 7.31 -6.70
CA PHE A 17 -4.88 6.31 -7.38
C PHE A 17 -4.69 6.40 -8.90
N TYR A 18 -4.80 7.60 -9.47
CA TYR A 18 -4.63 7.81 -10.91
C TYR A 18 -3.27 7.33 -11.40
N LEU A 19 -2.18 7.75 -10.75
CA LEU A 19 -0.82 7.38 -11.14
C LEU A 19 -0.57 5.88 -10.98
N GLN A 20 -1.00 5.29 -9.87
CA GLN A 20 -0.78 3.88 -9.56
C GLN A 20 -1.39 2.95 -10.62
N HIS A 21 -2.56 3.29 -11.15
CA HIS A 21 -3.25 2.46 -12.12
C HIS A 21 -2.84 2.70 -13.59
N HIS A 22 -2.23 3.85 -13.89
CA HIS A 22 -1.72 4.13 -15.24
C HIS A 22 -0.21 3.86 -15.36
N ALA A 23 0.50 3.65 -14.24
CA ALA A 23 1.92 3.37 -14.26
C ALA A 23 2.21 1.91 -14.67
N PHE A 24 3.22 1.72 -15.52
CA PHE A 24 3.74 0.39 -15.85
C PHE A 24 4.17 -0.34 -14.56
N GLY A 25 3.58 -1.52 -14.32
CA GLY A 25 3.85 -2.35 -13.15
C GLY A 25 3.42 -1.75 -11.82
N GLY A 26 2.56 -0.72 -11.82
CA GLY A 26 2.08 -0.09 -10.58
C GLY A 26 3.22 0.48 -9.72
N LYS A 27 4.26 1.01 -10.35
CA LYS A 27 5.40 1.55 -9.60
C LYS A 27 4.98 2.79 -8.82
N VAL A 28 5.39 2.87 -7.55
CA VAL A 28 5.15 4.04 -6.69
C VAL A 28 6.21 5.14 -6.90
N SER A 29 7.35 4.80 -7.48
CA SER A 29 8.44 5.72 -7.84
C SER A 29 8.91 5.47 -9.28
N GLY A 30 9.43 6.51 -9.95
CA GLY A 30 9.88 6.38 -11.34
C GLY A 30 8.77 6.01 -12.32
N GLN A 31 7.53 6.46 -12.05
CA GLN A 31 6.33 6.13 -12.81
C GLN A 31 6.47 6.52 -14.29
N ARG A 32 6.19 5.56 -15.17
CA ARG A 32 6.02 5.76 -16.62
C ARG A 32 4.66 5.20 -17.02
N PHE A 33 4.02 5.81 -17.99
CA PHE A 33 2.74 5.33 -18.51
C PHE A 33 2.89 3.87 -19.01
N GLY A 34 2.00 2.99 -18.56
CA GLY A 34 1.96 1.59 -18.95
C GLY A 34 0.95 1.32 -20.05
N THR A 35 1.31 0.45 -20.98
CA THR A 35 0.42 -0.06 -22.04
C THR A 35 0.49 -1.57 -22.08
N ALA A 36 -0.62 -2.24 -22.42
CA ALA A 36 -0.65 -3.69 -22.62
C ALA A 36 -1.54 -4.02 -23.84
N THR A 37 -1.15 -5.05 -24.58
CA THR A 37 -1.97 -5.61 -25.68
C THR A 37 -2.85 -6.78 -25.22
N THR A 38 -2.65 -7.24 -23.99
CA THR A 38 -3.28 -8.44 -23.41
C THR A 38 -4.42 -8.13 -22.44
N GLY A 39 -4.72 -6.85 -22.20
CA GLY A 39 -5.75 -6.44 -21.25
C GLY A 39 -6.28 -5.03 -21.51
N PRO A 40 -7.46 -4.71 -20.95
CA PRO A 40 -8.05 -3.39 -21.12
C PRO A 40 -7.28 -2.32 -20.36
N ALA A 41 -7.26 -1.10 -20.90
CA ALA A 41 -6.84 0.07 -20.13
C ALA A 41 -7.81 0.34 -18.96
N ILE A 42 -7.35 1.07 -17.94
CA ILE A 42 -8.21 1.43 -16.81
C ILE A 42 -9.42 2.24 -17.27
N ASN A 43 -10.60 1.82 -16.82
CA ASN A 43 -11.84 2.55 -17.01
C ASN A 43 -12.18 3.37 -15.76
N LEU A 44 -11.92 4.67 -15.81
CA LEU A 44 -12.20 5.60 -14.70
C LEU A 44 -13.70 5.70 -14.36
N LEU A 45 -14.60 5.38 -15.29
CA LEU A 45 -16.04 5.38 -15.03
C LEU A 45 -16.48 4.24 -14.10
N ARG A 46 -15.62 3.21 -13.90
CA ARG A 46 -15.89 2.08 -12.99
C ARG A 46 -15.10 2.18 -11.68
N ILE A 47 -14.46 3.32 -11.41
CA ILE A 47 -13.69 3.51 -10.18
C ILE A 47 -14.57 3.36 -8.94
N GLU A 48 -15.83 3.79 -9.01
CA GLU A 48 -16.79 3.71 -7.91
C GLU A 48 -17.05 2.26 -7.51
N GLU A 49 -17.23 1.36 -8.47
CA GLU A 49 -17.45 -0.07 -8.18
C GLU A 49 -16.24 -0.69 -7.45
N ASN A 50 -15.02 -0.38 -7.92
CA ASN A 50 -13.79 -0.86 -7.29
C ASN A 50 -13.60 -0.30 -5.87
N LEU A 51 -13.84 1.00 -5.70
CA LEU A 51 -13.73 1.66 -4.39
C LEU A 51 -14.81 1.18 -3.43
N SER A 52 -16.03 0.96 -3.90
CA SER A 52 -17.13 0.42 -3.10
C SER A 52 -16.81 -0.99 -2.61
N GLY A 53 -16.28 -1.86 -3.49
CA GLY A 53 -15.83 -3.20 -3.10
C GLY A 53 -14.70 -3.17 -2.07
N ALA A 54 -13.71 -2.27 -2.24
CA ALA A 54 -12.64 -2.11 -1.25
C ALA A 54 -13.16 -1.58 0.09
N TRP A 55 -14.06 -0.59 0.07
CA TRP A 55 -14.68 -0.01 1.26
C TRP A 55 -15.50 -1.05 2.04
N GLN A 56 -16.31 -1.87 1.35
CA GLN A 56 -17.07 -2.95 1.99
C GLN A 56 -16.15 -3.94 2.71
N ARG A 57 -15.05 -4.36 2.06
CA ARG A 57 -14.07 -5.27 2.67
C ARG A 57 -13.32 -4.66 3.86
N LEU A 58 -13.10 -3.35 3.85
CA LEU A 58 -12.42 -2.63 4.93
C LEU A 58 -13.37 -2.10 6.00
N THR A 59 -14.67 -2.40 5.89
CA THR A 59 -15.65 -1.95 6.88
C THR A 59 -15.33 -2.57 8.25
N GLY A 60 -15.23 -1.74 9.29
CA GLY A 60 -14.81 -2.17 10.63
C GLY A 60 -13.32 -2.45 10.80
N THR A 61 -12.49 -2.09 9.80
CA THR A 61 -11.02 -2.22 9.89
C THR A 61 -10.40 -0.91 10.38
N TYR A 62 -9.46 -1.00 11.32
CA TYR A 62 -8.59 0.11 11.68
C TYR A 62 -7.34 0.09 10.81
N VAL A 63 -6.98 1.24 10.23
CA VAL A 63 -5.77 1.40 9.40
C VAL A 63 -4.80 2.31 10.14
N GLU A 64 -3.60 1.80 10.42
CA GLU A 64 -2.56 2.48 11.19
C GLU A 64 -1.33 2.73 10.31
N ASN A 65 -0.77 3.94 10.36
CA ASN A 65 0.50 4.26 9.72
C ASN A 65 1.60 4.41 10.78
N LEU A 66 2.06 3.27 11.30
CA LEU A 66 3.03 3.18 12.40
C LEU A 66 4.19 2.25 12.02
N PRO A 67 5.34 2.35 12.71
CA PRO A 67 6.34 1.28 12.68
C PRO A 67 5.70 -0.06 13.02
N TRP A 68 6.02 -1.11 12.24
CA TRP A 68 5.35 -2.41 12.32
C TRP A 68 5.33 -2.99 13.74
N LEU A 69 6.42 -2.84 14.48
CA LEU A 69 6.57 -3.35 15.85
C LEU A 69 5.67 -2.61 16.84
N GLU A 70 5.50 -1.30 16.69
CA GLU A 70 4.60 -0.53 17.54
C GLU A 70 3.14 -0.92 17.28
N CYS A 71 2.80 -1.17 16.01
CA CYS A 71 1.50 -1.70 15.63
C CYS A 71 1.27 -3.08 16.25
N ALA A 72 2.21 -4.03 16.09
CA ALA A 72 2.09 -5.37 16.65
C ALA A 72 1.89 -5.34 18.18
N LYS A 73 2.73 -4.59 18.90
CA LYS A 73 2.62 -4.45 20.37
C LYS A 73 1.31 -3.83 20.82
N ARG A 74 0.76 -2.88 20.06
CA ARG A 74 -0.52 -2.23 20.38
C ARG A 74 -1.66 -3.25 20.43
N TYR A 75 -1.65 -4.20 19.50
CA TYR A 75 -2.71 -5.18 19.31
C TYR A 75 -2.41 -6.56 19.90
N ASP A 76 -1.23 -6.78 20.49
CA ASP A 76 -0.86 -8.06 21.09
C ASP A 76 -1.76 -8.43 22.28
N ARG A 77 -2.66 -9.38 22.04
CA ARG A 77 -3.65 -9.90 22.99
C ARG A 77 -3.78 -11.40 22.77
N PRO A 78 -4.22 -12.18 23.77
CA PRO A 78 -4.39 -13.63 23.63
C PRO A 78 -5.31 -14.09 22.49
N HIS A 79 -6.16 -13.20 21.96
CA HIS A 79 -7.10 -13.48 20.87
C HIS A 79 -6.67 -12.87 19.52
N THR A 80 -5.51 -12.22 19.46
CA THR A 80 -5.01 -11.61 18.24
C THR A 80 -4.28 -12.65 17.41
N PHE A 81 -4.61 -12.69 16.11
CA PHE A 81 -3.84 -13.42 15.13
C PHE A 81 -3.02 -12.44 14.31
N PHE A 82 -1.69 -12.60 14.28
CA PHE A 82 -0.80 -11.78 13.48
C PHE A 82 -0.51 -12.44 12.14
N TYR A 83 -0.85 -11.75 11.06
CA TYR A 83 -0.33 -12.02 9.73
C TYR A 83 0.70 -10.95 9.38
N MET A 84 1.95 -11.35 9.15
CA MET A 84 3.06 -10.45 8.83
C MET A 84 3.61 -10.77 7.44
N ASP A 85 3.62 -9.78 6.57
CA ASP A 85 4.14 -9.86 5.20
C ASP A 85 5.26 -8.82 5.03
N PRO A 86 6.46 -9.06 5.60
CA PRO A 86 7.58 -8.13 5.48
C PRO A 86 8.11 -8.08 4.03
N PRO A 87 8.88 -7.03 3.67
CA PRO A 87 9.74 -7.05 2.49
C PRO A 87 10.49 -8.38 2.37
N TYR A 88 10.64 -8.96 1.18
CA TYR A 88 11.41 -10.19 1.05
C TYR A 88 12.91 -9.92 1.18
N TRP A 89 13.62 -10.82 1.87
CA TRP A 89 15.06 -10.70 2.09
C TRP A 89 15.83 -10.68 0.77
N GLN A 90 16.76 -9.72 0.63
CA GLN A 90 17.61 -9.54 -0.55
C GLN A 90 16.88 -9.32 -1.88
N THR A 91 15.57 -9.10 -1.88
CA THR A 91 14.88 -8.67 -3.08
C THR A 91 14.86 -7.15 -3.15
N GLU A 92 15.05 -6.59 -4.35
CA GLU A 92 15.17 -5.15 -4.54
C GLU A 92 13.86 -4.40 -4.23
N GLY A 93 13.99 -3.17 -3.71
CA GLY A 93 13.11 -2.08 -4.14
C GLY A 93 11.93 -1.68 -3.25
N TYR A 94 11.78 -2.18 -2.02
CA TYR A 94 10.67 -1.76 -1.13
C TYR A 94 10.76 -0.32 -0.63
N GLY A 95 11.83 0.41 -0.93
CA GLY A 95 11.98 1.84 -0.60
C GLY A 95 12.13 2.15 0.89
N VAL A 96 12.13 1.13 1.75
CA VAL A 96 12.29 1.23 3.21
C VAL A 96 13.40 0.27 3.62
N ASN A 97 14.30 0.72 4.50
CA ASN A 97 15.36 -0.14 5.03
C ASN A 97 14.75 -1.15 6.01
N PHE A 98 14.89 -2.44 5.72
CA PHE A 98 14.36 -3.53 6.55
C PHE A 98 15.47 -4.58 6.75
N PRO A 99 16.39 -4.34 7.69
CA PRO A 99 17.57 -5.19 7.86
C PRO A 99 17.19 -6.51 8.55
N PHE A 100 18.11 -7.48 8.53
CA PHE A 100 17.82 -8.86 8.93
C PHE A 100 17.32 -8.97 10.39
N GLU A 101 17.78 -8.09 11.26
CA GLU A 101 17.40 -8.03 12.68
C GLU A 101 15.89 -7.78 12.87
N GLN A 102 15.20 -7.21 11.88
CA GLN A 102 13.74 -7.06 11.94
C GLN A 102 13.01 -8.40 11.79
N TYR A 103 13.56 -9.34 11.01
CA TYR A 103 13.00 -10.68 10.87
C TYR A 103 13.24 -11.51 12.13
N GLU A 104 14.42 -11.38 12.74
CA GLU A 104 14.70 -11.97 14.06
C GLU A 104 13.68 -11.49 15.09
N ARG A 105 13.41 -10.17 15.10
CA ARG A 105 12.42 -9.59 16.00
C ARG A 105 10.98 -10.03 15.73
N MET A 106 10.62 -10.35 14.48
CA MET A 106 9.31 -10.93 14.16
C MET A 106 9.18 -12.37 14.68
N ALA A 107 10.26 -13.14 14.69
CA ALA A 107 10.26 -14.52 15.18
C ALA A 107 10.18 -14.61 16.72
N GLU A 108 10.57 -13.55 17.43
CA GLU A 108 10.54 -13.46 18.90
C GLU A 108 9.21 -12.91 19.47
N LEU A 109 8.30 -12.44 18.62
CA LEU A 109 7.02 -11.83 18.98
C LEU A 109 5.98 -12.88 19.36
#